data_AF-A0A815PP04-F1
#
_entry.id   AF-A0A815PP04-F1
#
_cell.length_a   1.000
_cell.length_b   1.000
_cell.length_c   1.000
_cell.angle_alpha   90.00
_cell.angle_beta   90.00
_cell.angle_gamma   90.00
#
_symmetry.space_group_name_H-M   'P 1'
#
loop_
_entity.id
_entity.type
_entity.pdbx_description
1 polymer ?
#
loop_
_entity_poly.entity_id
_entity_poly.type
_entity_poly.pdbx_seq_one_letter_code
_entity_poly.pdbx_strand_id
1 'polypeptide(L)'
;MNGLITLIIGSVASLGLACAKRFAQQGARVIICDLPSSKSNEIVEKWSSIFSSSSNSEDLIHTVNEFNPVPNVNVCGIFNVIRWPCHIMSDNQLKSQAQCGVIVNTGSIAAYEGHVGQVANAESKGAIASMTLPLV
;
A
#
# COMPACT_ATOMS: atom_id res chain seq x y z
N MET A 1 19.59 -0.07 0.10
CA MET A 1 18.49 0.91 0.07
C MET A 1 18.75 2.10 1.00
N ASN A 2 20.01 2.34 1.41
CA ASN A 2 20.35 3.45 2.31
C ASN A 2 19.92 4.80 1.72
N GLY A 3 19.23 5.60 2.54
CA GLY A 3 18.72 6.91 2.16
C GLY A 3 17.38 6.90 1.44
N LEU A 4 16.83 5.72 1.11
CA LEU A 4 15.49 5.60 0.53
C LEU A 4 14.42 5.56 1.64
N ILE A 5 13.27 6.15 1.36
CA ILE A 5 12.06 6.03 2.16
C ILE A 5 11.13 5.07 1.43
N THR A 6 10.55 4.10 2.13
CA THR A 6 9.62 3.11 1.55
C THR A 6 8.33 3.07 2.33
N LEU A 7 7.20 3.30 1.67
CA LEU A 7 5.86 3.17 2.26
C LEU A 7 5.26 1.83 1.87
N ILE A 8 4.71 1.08 2.85
CA ILE A 8 4.12 -0.24 2.61
C ILE A 8 2.73 -0.30 3.25
N ILE A 9 1.70 -0.58 2.43
CA ILE A 9 0.31 -0.82 2.85
C ILE A 9 0.11 -2.32 3.11
N GLY A 10 -0.71 -2.69 4.10
CA GLY A 10 -0.95 -4.10 4.45
C GLY A 10 0.29 -4.78 5.03
N SER A 11 1.05 -3.99 5.78
CA SER A 11 2.41 -4.28 6.24
C SER A 11 2.47 -5.17 7.48
N VAL A 12 1.33 -5.43 8.12
CA VAL A 12 1.24 -6.22 9.36
C VAL A 12 1.11 -7.71 9.04
N ALA A 13 0.78 -8.08 7.79
CA ALA A 13 0.57 -9.45 7.35
C ALA A 13 1.63 -9.97 6.36
N SER A 14 1.88 -11.28 6.40
CA SER A 14 2.71 -12.13 5.53
C SER A 14 3.71 -11.40 4.62
N LEU A 15 3.30 -11.01 3.40
CA LEU A 15 4.19 -10.44 2.39
C LEU A 15 4.62 -9.01 2.74
N GLY A 16 3.69 -8.16 3.16
CA GLY A 16 3.98 -6.78 3.53
C GLY A 16 4.98 -6.70 4.68
N LEU A 17 4.84 -7.57 5.68
CA LEU A 17 5.77 -7.66 6.79
C LEU A 17 7.16 -8.17 6.36
N ALA A 18 7.21 -9.14 5.45
CA ALA A 18 8.47 -9.65 4.92
C ALA A 18 9.21 -8.57 4.10
N CYS A 19 8.50 -7.85 3.23
CA CYS A 19 9.03 -6.71 2.47
C CYS A 19 9.54 -5.62 3.40
N ALA A 20 8.73 -5.23 4.38
CA ALA A 20 9.07 -4.24 5.41
C ALA A 20 10.40 -4.58 6.11
N LYS A 21 10.52 -5.80 6.61
CA LYS A 21 11.76 -6.29 7.26
C LYS A 21 12.93 -6.30 6.31
N ARG A 22 12.74 -6.79 5.09
CA ARG A 22 13.82 -6.90 4.09
C ARG A 22 14.37 -5.53 3.71
N PHE A 23 13.50 -4.55 3.48
CA PHE A 23 13.90 -3.20 3.12
C PHE A 23 14.56 -2.46 4.29
N ALA A 24 14.04 -2.64 5.50
CA ALA A 24 14.67 -2.14 6.72
C ALA A 24 16.10 -2.69 6.90
N GLN A 25 16.30 -4.00 6.72
CA GLN A 25 17.63 -4.64 6.77
C GLN A 25 18.59 -4.15 5.69
N GLN A 26 18.07 -3.64 4.55
CA GLN A 26 18.86 -3.01 3.50
C GLN A 26 19.06 -1.50 3.71
N GLY A 27 18.66 -0.99 4.89
CA GLY A 27 18.85 0.39 5.36
C GLY A 27 17.87 1.42 4.80
N ALA A 28 16.72 0.99 4.27
CA ALA A 28 15.62 1.90 3.97
C ALA A 28 14.97 2.40 5.28
N ARG A 29 14.47 3.64 5.27
CA ARG A 29 13.50 4.11 6.26
C ARG A 29 12.12 3.62 5.83
N VAL A 30 11.46 2.79 6.63
CA VAL A 30 10.23 2.13 6.18
C VAL A 30 9.03 2.70 6.95
N ILE A 31 8.05 3.23 6.22
CA ILE A 31 6.76 3.66 6.77
C ILE A 31 5.78 2.53 6.53
N ILE A 32 5.09 2.11 7.60
CA ILE A 32 4.09 1.05 7.54
C ILE A 32 2.70 1.64 7.72
N CYS A 33 1.80 1.28 6.80
CA CYS A 33 0.39 1.65 6.84
C CYS A 33 -0.45 0.38 6.84
N ASP A 34 -1.42 0.32 7.72
CA ASP A 34 -2.35 -0.80 7.83
C ASP A 34 -3.63 -0.32 8.52
N LEU A 35 -4.63 -1.18 8.63
CA LEU A 35 -5.92 -0.85 9.22
C LEU A 35 -5.74 -0.43 10.69
N PRO A 36 -6.57 0.48 11.23
CA PRO A 36 -6.47 0.93 12.62
C PRO A 36 -6.55 -0.20 13.65
N SER A 37 -7.31 -1.27 13.34
CA SER A 37 -7.46 -2.46 14.18
C SER A 37 -6.27 -3.43 14.14
N SER A 38 -5.26 -3.13 13.32
CA SER A 38 -4.09 -4.00 13.15
C SER A 38 -3.04 -3.79 14.24
N LYS A 39 -2.17 -4.78 14.42
CA LYS A 39 -1.06 -4.79 15.39
C LYS A 39 0.16 -3.99 14.90
N SER A 40 -0.06 -2.87 14.22
CA SER A 40 1.01 -2.03 13.67
C SER A 40 1.93 -1.49 14.78
N ASN A 41 1.37 -1.10 15.93
CA ASN A 41 2.13 -0.62 17.09
C ASN A 41 3.08 -1.70 17.66
N GLU A 42 2.67 -2.96 17.72
CA GLU A 42 3.55 -4.06 18.18
C GLU A 42 4.78 -4.23 17.27
N ILE A 43 4.62 -3.99 15.96
CA ILE A 43 5.71 -4.05 14.98
C ILE A 43 6.65 -2.86 15.15
N VAL A 44 6.09 -1.65 15.31
CA VAL A 44 6.88 -0.44 15.55
C VAL A 44 7.66 -0.55 16.85
N GLU A 45 7.05 -0.99 17.96
CA GLU A 45 7.74 -1.18 19.24
C GLU A 45 8.90 -2.17 19.11
N LYS A 46 8.69 -3.28 18.40
CA LYS A 46 9.73 -4.28 18.16
C LYS A 46 10.86 -3.80 17.25
N TRP A 47 10.65 -2.77 16.44
CA TRP A 47 11.60 -2.27 15.43
C TRP A 47 11.73 -0.74 15.44
N SER A 48 11.69 -0.16 16.64
CA SER A 48 11.41 1.26 16.92
C SER A 48 12.37 2.29 16.32
N SER A 49 13.48 1.88 15.69
CA SER A 49 14.42 2.78 15.01
C SER A 49 14.19 2.95 13.51
N ILE A 50 13.36 2.10 12.86
CA ILE A 50 13.26 2.06 11.38
C ILE A 50 11.82 2.30 10.87
N PHE A 51 10.81 2.08 11.73
CA PHE A 51 9.40 2.13 11.35
C PHE A 51 8.62 3.31 11.90
N SER A 52 7.66 3.80 11.11
CA SER A 52 6.61 4.74 11.57
C SER A 52 5.26 4.22 11.12
N SER A 53 4.27 4.19 12.01
CA SER A 53 2.89 3.76 11.71
C SER A 53 2.02 4.96 11.30
N SER A 54 1.16 4.74 10.29
CA SER A 54 0.11 5.68 9.90
C SER A 54 -1.19 4.92 9.70
N SER A 55 -2.25 5.32 10.41
CA SER A 55 -3.61 4.79 10.25
C SER A 55 -4.45 5.75 9.40
N ASN A 56 -5.24 5.22 8.47
CA ASN A 56 -6.31 5.99 7.84
C ASN A 56 -7.50 6.00 8.80
N SER A 57 -7.76 7.13 9.47
CA SER A 57 -8.97 7.36 10.24
C SER A 57 -10.09 7.82 9.29
N GLU A 58 -11.05 6.94 9.02
CA GLU A 58 -12.31 7.35 8.38
C GLU A 58 -13.39 7.50 9.46
N ASP A 59 -13.60 8.74 9.89
CA ASP A 59 -14.85 9.19 10.53
C ASP A 59 -15.80 9.60 9.40
N LEU A 60 -16.63 8.69 8.88
CA LEU A 60 -17.85 9.05 8.14
C LEU A 60 -18.94 7.99 8.34
N ILE A 61 -19.95 8.41 9.09
CA ILE A 61 -21.27 7.80 9.23
C ILE A 61 -21.84 7.49 7.84
N HIS A 62 -22.12 6.22 7.54
CA HIS A 62 -23.36 5.74 6.91
C HIS A 62 -23.44 4.20 7.00
N THR A 63 -24.64 3.72 7.35
CA THR A 63 -24.94 2.34 7.71
C THR A 63 -25.10 1.42 6.49
N VAL A 64 -24.55 0.22 6.67
CA VAL A 64 -24.61 -1.03 5.90
C VAL A 64 -26.03 -1.45 5.52
N ASN A 65 -26.28 -1.77 4.25
CA ASN A 65 -27.20 -2.85 3.91
C ASN A 65 -26.83 -3.52 2.58
N GLU A 66 -26.23 -4.71 2.71
CA GLU A 66 -26.27 -5.85 1.78
C GLU A 66 -25.74 -5.69 0.35
N PHE A 67 -24.77 -4.78 0.16
CA PHE A 67 -23.82 -4.80 -0.97
C PHE A 67 -22.47 -4.20 -0.50
N ASN A 68 -21.80 -4.84 0.46
CA ASN A 68 -20.65 -4.27 1.19
C ASN A 68 -19.29 -4.38 0.45
N PRO A 69 -18.33 -3.46 0.66
CA PRO A 69 -17.66 -2.72 -0.41
C PRO A 69 -16.17 -3.09 -0.56
N VAL A 70 -15.87 -4.36 -0.83
CA VAL A 70 -14.49 -4.82 -1.10
C VAL A 70 -13.74 -3.98 -2.16
N PRO A 71 -14.37 -3.49 -3.26
CA PRO A 71 -13.65 -2.66 -4.23
C PRO A 71 -13.24 -1.28 -3.70
N ASN A 72 -14.02 -0.64 -2.83
CA ASN A 72 -13.73 0.73 -2.36
C ASN A 72 -12.48 0.77 -1.46
N VAL A 73 -12.33 -0.15 -0.51
CA VAL A 73 -11.17 -0.12 0.39
C VAL A 73 -9.89 -0.49 -0.35
N ASN A 74 -9.95 -1.50 -1.23
CA ASN A 74 -8.74 -1.99 -1.90
C ASN A 74 -8.31 -1.10 -3.07
N VAL A 75 -9.22 -0.48 -3.81
CA VAL A 75 -8.87 0.31 -5.01
C VAL A 75 -8.71 1.78 -4.64
N CYS A 76 -9.75 2.39 -4.05
CA CYS A 76 -9.71 3.81 -3.69
C CYS A 76 -8.70 4.07 -2.58
N GLY A 77 -8.55 3.15 -1.62
CA GLY A 77 -7.52 3.24 -0.59
C GLY A 77 -6.10 3.23 -1.16
N ILE A 78 -5.81 2.31 -2.09
CA ILE A 78 -4.51 2.26 -2.78
C ILE A 78 -4.27 3.54 -3.59
N PHE A 79 -5.25 3.99 -4.37
CA PHE A 79 -5.15 5.24 -5.13
C PHE A 79 -4.87 6.45 -4.22
N ASN A 80 -5.62 6.57 -3.13
CA ASN A 80 -5.46 7.67 -2.16
C ASN A 80 -4.10 7.67 -1.50
N VAL A 81 -3.52 6.50 -1.21
CA VAL A 81 -2.18 6.44 -0.65
C VAL A 81 -1.13 6.74 -1.71
N ILE A 82 -1.29 6.26 -2.95
CA ILE A 82 -0.27 6.42 -4.01
C ILE A 82 -0.22 7.85 -4.57
N ARG A 83 -1.34 8.55 -4.68
CA ARG A 83 -1.38 9.89 -5.30
C ARG A 83 -0.48 10.91 -4.59
N TRP A 84 -0.29 10.79 -3.28
CA TRP A 84 0.55 11.72 -2.50
C TRP A 84 2.05 11.51 -2.75
N PRO A 85 2.62 10.28 -2.58
CA PRO A 85 3.98 9.99 -3.00
C PRO A 85 4.23 10.28 -4.48
N CYS A 86 3.31 9.98 -5.41
CA CYS A 86 3.49 10.32 -6.83
C CYS A 86 3.76 11.82 -7.03
N HIS A 87 2.93 12.66 -6.41
CA HIS A 87 3.09 14.11 -6.49
C HIS A 87 4.44 14.56 -5.91
N ILE A 88 4.78 14.08 -4.70
CA ILE A 88 6.05 14.42 -4.03
C ILE A 88 7.26 13.90 -4.82
N MET A 89 7.17 12.70 -5.39
CA MET A 89 8.22 12.09 -6.21
C MET A 89 8.41 12.85 -7.54
N SER A 90 7.33 13.30 -8.17
CA SER A 90 7.39 14.12 -9.39
C SER A 90 8.17 15.42 -9.17
N ASP A 91 7.99 16.05 -8.01
CA ASP A 91 8.66 17.31 -7.67
C ASP A 91 10.10 17.08 -7.16
N ASN A 92 10.47 15.83 -6.88
CA ASN A 92 11.77 15.50 -6.32
C ASN A 92 12.84 15.50 -7.41
N GLN A 93 13.53 16.63 -7.57
CA GLN A 93 14.73 16.71 -8.41
C GLN A 93 15.88 15.96 -7.75
N LEU A 94 15.99 14.65 -7.99
CA LEU A 94 17.14 13.89 -7.53
C LEU A 94 18.39 14.33 -8.29
N LYS A 95 19.37 14.85 -7.55
CA LYS A 95 20.57 15.57 -8.04
C LYS A 95 21.53 14.78 -8.96
N SER A 96 21.18 13.57 -9.41
CA SER A 96 22.04 12.77 -10.30
C SER A 96 21.41 11.46 -10.85
N GLN A 97 20.13 11.19 -10.63
CA GLN A 97 19.50 9.92 -11.06
C GLN A 97 18.31 10.14 -12.00
N ALA A 98 18.14 9.21 -12.94
CA ALA A 98 17.09 9.26 -13.98
C ALA A 98 15.69 8.86 -13.48
N GLN A 99 15.54 8.44 -12.22
CA GLN A 99 14.27 7.96 -11.65
C GLN A 99 14.04 8.60 -10.28
N CYS A 100 12.86 9.21 -10.08
CA CYS A 100 12.51 9.92 -8.83
C CYS A 100 11.89 9.01 -7.75
N GLY A 101 11.50 7.79 -8.11
CA GLY A 101 10.88 6.81 -7.22
C GLY A 101 10.40 5.57 -7.96
N VAL A 102 9.92 4.58 -7.20
CA VAL A 102 9.33 3.34 -7.72
C VAL A 102 8.09 3.02 -6.91
N ILE A 103 7.00 2.68 -7.60
CA ILE A 103 5.74 2.21 -7.00
C ILE A 103 5.56 0.74 -7.39
N VAL A 104 5.26 -0.10 -6.41
CA VAL A 104 5.02 -1.53 -6.61
C VAL A 104 3.62 -1.86 -6.11
N ASN A 105 2.74 -2.24 -7.03
CA ASN A 105 1.40 -2.69 -6.71
C ASN A 105 1.36 -4.22 -6.68
N THR A 106 0.80 -4.79 -5.61
CA THR A 106 0.61 -6.25 -5.50
C THR A 106 -0.65 -6.69 -6.23
N GLY A 107 -0.46 -7.14 -7.48
CA GLY A 107 -1.50 -7.75 -8.29
C GLY A 107 -1.90 -9.17 -7.84
N SER A 108 -2.68 -9.84 -8.68
CA SER A 108 -3.04 -11.26 -8.52
C SER A 108 -3.47 -11.82 -9.88
N ILE A 109 -3.25 -13.11 -10.11
CA ILE A 109 -3.80 -13.79 -11.30
C ILE A 109 -5.33 -13.72 -11.34
N ALA A 110 -5.98 -13.53 -10.18
CA ALA A 110 -7.43 -13.31 -10.08
C ALA A 110 -7.92 -12.08 -10.87
N ALA A 111 -7.03 -11.15 -11.23
CA ALA A 111 -7.34 -10.04 -12.14
C ALA A 111 -7.71 -10.50 -13.56
N TYR A 112 -7.19 -11.66 -13.98
CA TYR A 112 -7.33 -12.21 -15.32
C TYR A 112 -8.15 -13.51 -15.31
N GLU A 113 -7.98 -14.34 -14.28
CA GLU A 113 -8.61 -15.65 -14.10
C GLU A 113 -9.38 -15.72 -12.79
N GLY A 114 -10.46 -14.94 -12.70
CA GLY A 114 -11.36 -14.95 -11.54
C GLY A 114 -12.09 -16.30 -11.38
N HIS A 115 -12.21 -16.78 -10.14
CA HIS A 115 -12.96 -18.00 -9.83
C HIS A 115 -14.42 -17.66 -9.45
N VAL A 116 -15.33 -18.61 -9.69
CA VAL A 116 -16.74 -18.48 -9.27
C VAL A 116 -16.82 -18.17 -7.77
N GLY A 117 -17.60 -17.16 -7.41
CA GLY A 117 -17.74 -16.70 -6.02
C GLY A 117 -16.66 -15.72 -5.53
N GLN A 118 -15.68 -15.35 -6.37
CA GLN A 118 -14.60 -14.40 -6.02
C GLN A 118 -14.65 -13.11 -6.85
N VAL A 119 -15.84 -12.70 -7.29
CA VAL A 119 -16.06 -11.54 -8.19
C VAL A 119 -15.44 -10.26 -7.61
N ALA A 120 -15.67 -9.96 -6.34
CA ALA A 120 -15.18 -8.73 -5.72
C ALA A 120 -13.63 -8.69 -5.59
N ASN A 121 -12.99 -9.86 -5.39
CA ASN A 121 -11.53 -9.95 -5.38
C ASN A 121 -10.95 -9.80 -6.80
N ALA A 122 -11.58 -10.43 -7.79
CA ALA A 122 -11.19 -10.29 -9.19
C ALA A 122 -11.36 -8.84 -9.68
N GLU A 123 -12.48 -8.19 -9.36
CA GLU A 123 -12.74 -6.78 -9.65
C GLU A 123 -11.65 -5.88 -9.06
N SER A 124 -11.39 -6.02 -7.75
CA SER A 124 -10.37 -5.22 -7.05
C SER A 124 -8.98 -5.40 -7.65
N LYS A 125 -8.59 -6.63 -8.02
CA LYS A 125 -7.27 -6.91 -8.61
C LYS A 125 -7.18 -6.47 -10.07
N GLY A 126 -8.26 -6.58 -10.83
CA GLY A 126 -8.38 -6.03 -12.18
C GLY A 126 -8.24 -4.51 -12.19
N ALA A 127 -8.88 -3.83 -11.23
CA ALA A 127 -8.76 -2.38 -11.07
C ALA A 127 -7.29 -1.97 -10.78
N ILE A 128 -6.60 -2.63 -9.86
CA ILE A 128 -5.17 -2.37 -9.59
C ILE A 128 -4.31 -2.58 -10.84
N ALA A 129 -4.55 -3.66 -11.59
CA ALA A 129 -3.81 -3.93 -12.83
C ALA A 129 -4.04 -2.82 -13.87
N SER A 130 -5.30 -2.43 -14.07
CA SER A 130 -5.68 -1.38 -15.03
C SER A 130 -5.13 0.01 -14.65
N MET A 131 -5.06 0.30 -13.35
CA MET A 131 -4.60 1.59 -12.83
C MET A 131 -3.07 1.72 -12.84
N THR A 132 -2.32 0.62 -12.81
CA THR A 132 -0.86 0.68 -12.63
C THR A 132 -0.14 1.44 -13.76
N LEU A 133 -0.58 1.27 -15.01
CA LEU A 133 0.04 1.96 -16.16
C LEU A 133 -0.28 3.46 -16.24
N PRO A 134 -1.55 3.92 -16.13
CA PRO A 134 -1.89 5.34 -16.25
C PRO A 134 -1.58 6.19 -15.00
N LEU A 135 -1.11 5.58 -13.91
CA LEU A 135 -0.93 6.26 -12.63
C LEU A 135 0.41 7.02 -12.50
N VAL A 136 1.31 6.88 -13.46
CA VAL A 136 2.61 7.58 -13.54
C VAL A 136 2.72 8.48 -14.76
#